data_AF-A0A5C3LYT5-F1
#
_entry.id   AF-A0A5C3LYT5-F1
#
_cell.length_a   1.000
_cell.length_b   1.000
_cell.length_c   1.000
_cell.angle_alpha   90.00
_cell.angle_beta   90.00
_cell.angle_gamma   90.00
#
_symmetry.space_group_name_H-M   'P 1'
#
loop_
_entity.id
_entity.type
_entity.pdbx_description
1 polymer ?
#
loop_
_entity_poly.entity_id
_entity_poly.type
_entity_poly.pdbx_seq_one_letter_code
_entity_poly.pdbx_strand_id
1 'polypeptide(L)' 'AYSLLDMPIQVTKSAPKTFKRKYSEVKPFIEHYERLLILCHISTEADKVKCIKEYVFSEVERFIEASEYYT' A
#
# COMPACT_ATOMS: atom_id res chain seq x y z
N ALA A 1 3.33 -19.69 -8.44
CA ALA A 1 3.92 -18.43 -8.93
C ALA A 1 2.91 -17.33 -8.66
N TYR A 2 3.14 -16.53 -7.62
CA TYR A 2 2.26 -15.44 -7.24
C TYR A 2 2.84 -14.14 -7.81
N SER A 3 2.04 -13.39 -8.55
CA SER A 3 2.40 -12.13 -9.21
C SER A 3 1.44 -11.04 -8.72
N LEU A 4 1.78 -9.76 -8.93
CA LEU A 4 1.00 -8.53 -8.62
C LEU A 4 -0.54 -8.64 -8.70
N LEU A 5 -1.05 -9.56 -9.50
CA LEU A 5 -2.47 -9.93 -9.64
C LEU A 5 -3.15 -10.51 -8.38
N ASP A 6 -2.39 -10.98 -7.38
CA ASP A 6 -2.97 -11.54 -6.14
C ASP A 6 -3.24 -10.48 -5.06
N MET A 7 -2.93 -9.21 -5.34
CA MET A 7 -3.28 -8.14 -4.41
C MET A 7 -4.80 -7.98 -4.35
N PRO A 8 -5.40 -7.99 -3.15
CA PRO A 8 -6.84 -7.89 -3.02
C PRO A 8 -7.31 -6.56 -3.59
N ILE A 9 -8.11 -6.63 -4.64
CA ILE A 9 -8.79 -5.49 -5.26
C ILE A 9 -9.61 -4.81 -4.16
N GLN A 10 -9.48 -3.48 -4.06
CA GLN A 10 -10.28 -2.66 -3.15
C GLN A 10 -11.75 -3.05 -3.26
N VAL A 11 -12.47 -3.08 -2.13
CA VAL A 11 -13.89 -3.47 -1.98
C VAL A 11 -14.13 -4.96 -1.64
N THR A 12 -13.12 -5.83 -1.67
CA THR A 12 -13.25 -7.19 -1.08
C THR A 12 -13.10 -7.17 0.44
N LYS A 13 -13.79 -8.06 1.18
CA LYS A 13 -13.73 -8.15 2.66
C LYS A 13 -12.30 -8.30 3.23
N SER A 14 -11.35 -8.73 2.41
CA SER A 14 -9.94 -8.94 2.76
C SER A 14 -9.02 -7.79 2.35
N ALA A 15 -9.53 -6.77 1.63
CA ALA A 15 -8.73 -5.62 1.23
C ALA A 15 -8.59 -4.61 2.37
N PRO A 16 -7.40 -4.01 2.57
CA PRO A 16 -7.20 -2.96 3.55
C PRO A 16 -8.10 -1.76 3.24
N LYS A 17 -8.60 -1.12 4.29
CA LYS A 17 -9.32 0.14 4.15
C LYS A 17 -8.37 1.17 3.56
N THR A 18 -8.82 1.88 2.52
CA THR A 18 -8.04 2.96 1.90
C THR A 18 -7.65 3.98 2.97
N PHE A 19 -6.35 4.26 3.10
CA PHE A 19 -5.85 5.20 4.09
C PHE A 19 -6.16 6.63 3.66
N LYS A 20 -7.01 7.33 4.44
CA LYS A 20 -7.54 8.67 4.12
C LYS A 20 -6.87 9.82 4.88
N ARG A 21 -5.71 9.61 5.51
CA ARG A 21 -4.93 10.61 6.31
C ARG A 21 -5.24 10.72 7.80
N LYS A 22 -5.96 9.77 8.40
CA LYS A 22 -6.08 9.79 9.87
C LYS A 22 -4.78 9.32 10.49
N TYR A 23 -4.10 10.21 11.21
CA TYR A 23 -2.83 9.89 11.88
C TYR A 23 -2.93 8.67 12.80
N SER A 24 -4.07 8.53 13.50
CA SER A 24 -4.37 7.36 14.35
C SER A 24 -4.46 6.03 13.59
N GLU A 25 -4.65 6.06 12.28
CA GLU A 25 -4.75 4.88 11.41
C GLU A 25 -3.43 4.55 10.70
N VAL A 26 -2.37 5.37 10.85
CA VAL A 26 -1.08 5.17 10.15
C VAL A 26 -0.44 3.84 10.55
N LYS A 27 -0.23 3.61 11.86
CA LYS A 27 0.36 2.36 12.37
C LYS A 27 -0.40 1.11 11.90
N PRO A 28 -1.72 0.98 12.15
CA PRO A 28 -2.44 -0.22 11.73
C PRO A 28 -2.51 -0.38 10.21
N PHE A 29 -2.49 0.72 9.44
CA PHE A 29 -2.37 0.66 7.99
C PHE A 29 -1.02 0.07 7.54
N ILE A 30 0.10 0.58 8.08
CA ILE A 30 1.44 0.10 7.74
C ILE A 30 1.60 -1.37 8.13
N GLU A 31 1.20 -1.76 9.34
CA GLU A 31 1.28 -3.16 9.78
C GLU A 31 0.47 -4.10 8.89
N HIS A 32 -0.71 -3.67 8.42
CA HIS A 32 -1.52 -4.47 7.50
C HIS A 32 -0.89 -4.55 6.12
N TYR A 33 -0.37 -3.43 5.62
CA TYR A 33 0.32 -3.36 4.34
C TYR A 33 1.59 -4.25 4.31
N GLU A 34 2.42 -4.22 5.35
CA GLU A 34 3.59 -5.09 5.46
C GLU A 34 3.24 -6.58 5.44
N ARG A 35 2.16 -6.98 6.11
CA ARG A 35 1.65 -8.36 6.03
C ARG A 35 1.26 -8.76 4.62
N LEU A 36 0.62 -7.85 3.87
CA LEU A 36 0.26 -8.10 2.47
C LEU A 36 1.48 -8.23 1.57
N LEU A 37 2.51 -7.40 1.78
CA LEU A 37 3.77 -7.53 1.04
C LEU A 37 4.41 -8.90 1.25
N ILE A 38 4.43 -9.39 2.49
CA ILE A 38 4.96 -10.73 2.83
C ILE A 38 4.12 -11.81 2.13
N LEU A 39 2.79 -11.72 2.18
CA LEU A 39 1.90 -12.71 1.56
C LEU A 39 2.03 -12.74 0.03
N CYS A 40 2.19 -11.57 -0.60
CA CYS A 40 2.34 -11.44 -2.05
C CYS A 40 3.81 -11.58 -2.52
N HIS A 41 4.74 -11.91 -1.62
CA HIS A 41 6.18 -12.05 -1.90
C HIS A 41 6.82 -10.79 -2.53
N ILE A 42 6.28 -9.61 -2.22
CA ILE A 42 6.77 -8.33 -2.77
C ILE A 42 8.00 -7.89 -1.98
N SER A 43 9.16 -7.99 -2.63
CA SER A 43 10.46 -7.75 -1.98
C SER A 43 11.16 -6.49 -2.49
N THR A 44 10.90 -6.12 -3.74
CA THR A 44 11.46 -4.96 -4.45
C THR A 44 10.82 -3.66 -3.99
N GLU A 45 11.64 -2.64 -3.73
CA GLU A 45 11.16 -1.32 -3.28
C GLU A 45 10.23 -0.67 -4.30
N ALA A 46 10.53 -0.80 -5.60
CA ALA A 46 9.67 -0.32 -6.67
C ALA A 46 8.26 -0.93 -6.65
N ASP A 47 8.14 -2.23 -6.41
CA ASP A 47 6.84 -2.91 -6.32
C ASP A 47 6.10 -2.53 -5.04
N LYS A 48 6.81 -2.38 -3.91
CA LYS A 48 6.22 -1.85 -2.67
C LYS A 48 5.59 -0.48 -2.93
N VAL A 49 6.36 0.44 -3.50
CA VAL A 49 5.89 1.80 -3.83
C VAL A 49 4.70 1.76 -4.79
N LYS A 50 4.71 0.89 -5.81
CA LYS A 50 3.57 0.74 -6.71
C LYS A 50 2.32 0.26 -5.98
N CYS A 51 2.46 -0.73 -5.11
CA CYS A 51 1.35 -1.32 -4.38
C CYS A 51 0.76 -0.41 -3.31
N ILE A 52 1.58 0.37 -2.58
CA ILE A 52 1.04 1.27 -1.56
C ILE A 52 0.17 2.37 -2.17
N LYS A 53 0.48 2.81 -3.41
CA LYS A 53 -0.34 3.76 -4.17
C LYS A 53 -1.78 3.27 -4.38
N GLU A 54 -1.98 1.96 -4.53
CA GLU A 54 -3.32 1.37 -4.67
C GLU A 54 -4.13 1.34 -3.37
N TYR A 55 -3.53 1.62 -2.21
CA TYR A 55 -4.20 1.55 -0.90
C TYR A 55 -4.25 2.89 -0.16
N VAL A 56 -3.74 3.96 -0.76
CA VAL A 56 -3.79 5.31 -0.19
C VAL A 56 -4.73 6.20 -0.99
N PHE A 57 -5.22 7.27 -0.36
CA PHE A 57 -5.97 8.30 -1.08
C PHE A 57 -5.05 9.09 -2.01
N SER A 58 -5.61 9.66 -3.09
CA SER A 58 -4.86 10.39 -4.12
C SER A 58 -4.04 11.57 -3.57
N GLU A 59 -4.49 12.15 -2.45
CA GLU A 59 -3.79 13.25 -1.78
C GLU A 59 -2.63 12.79 -0.87
N VAL A 60 -2.59 11.50 -0.52
CA VAL A 60 -1.43 10.83 0.11
C VAL A 60 -0.49 10.31 -0.97
N GLU A 61 -1.03 9.81 -2.08
CA GLU A 61 -0.25 9.44 -3.26
C GLU A 61 0.62 10.60 -3.74
N ARG A 62 0.01 11.78 -3.96
CA ARG A 62 0.73 13.02 -4.31
C ARG A 62 1.79 13.41 -3.28
N PHE A 63 1.54 13.16 -1.99
CA PHE A 63 2.51 13.44 -0.94
C PHE A 63 3.71 12.49 -1.02
N ILE A 64 3.47 11.20 -1.30
CA ILE A 64 4.52 10.21 -1.53
C ILE A 64 5.33 10.59 -2.78
N GLU A 65 4.67 10.96 -3.89
CA GLU A 65 5.33 11.37 -5.13
C GLU A 65 6.12 12.68 -5.00
N ALA A 66 5.72 13.57 -4.09
CA ALA A 66 6.44 14.80 -3.79
C ALA A 66 7.63 14.60 -2.82
N SER A 67 7.82 13.38 -2.30
CA SER A 67 8.93 13.07 -1.40
C SER A 67 10.25 13.02 -2.15
N GLU A 68 11.30 13.61 -1.58
CA GLU A 68 12.67 13.56 -2.12
C GLU A 68 13.24 12.12 -2.20
N TYR A 69 12.64 11.18 -1.45
CA TYR A 69 13.01 9.76 -1.44
C TYR A 69 12.29 8.93 -2.51
N TYR A 70 11.43 9.54 -3.34
CA TYR A 70 10.65 8.88 -4.39
C TYR A 70 11.43 8.76 -5.73
N THR A 71 12.75 8.65 -5.70
CA THR A 71 13.61 8.58 -6.90
C THR A 71 14.01 7.15 -7.26
#